data_AF-A0A8T5HXH3-F1
#
_entry.id   AF-A0A8T5HXH3-F1
#
_cell.length_a   1.000
_cell.length_b   1.000
_cell.length_c   1.000
_cell.angle_alpha   90.00
_cell.angle_beta   90.00
_cell.angle_gamma   90.00
#
_symmetry.space_group_name_H-M   'P 1'
#
loop_
_entity.id
_entity.type
_entity.pdbx_description
1 polymer ?
#
loop_
_entity_poly.entity_id
_entity_poly.type
_entity_poly.pdbx_seq_one_letter_code
_entity_poly.pdbx_strand_id
1 'polypeptide(L)' 'VYSDVWLIKTDSNGNEEWTQTFGENGFDTCKSVQQTTDGGYILTGRTESNAWLIKLAGE' A
#
# COMPACT_ATOMS: atom_id res chain seq x y z
N VAL A 1 5.28 -19.05 -5.83
CA VAL A 1 5.80 -17.79 -5.26
C VAL A 1 4.64 -16.82 -5.32
N TYR A 2 4.04 -16.51 -4.18
CA TYR A 2 2.96 -15.53 -4.08
C TYR A 2 3.58 -14.12 -4.13
N SER A 3 2.83 -13.11 -4.60
CA SER A 3 3.30 -11.74 -4.65
C SER A 3 2.45 -10.86 -3.75
N ASP A 4 3.10 -10.25 -2.76
CA ASP A 4 2.47 -9.27 -1.88
C ASP A 4 2.69 -7.85 -2.42
N VAL A 5 1.84 -6.92 -2.02
CA VAL A 5 2.02 -5.48 -2.24
C VAL A 5 2.96 -4.93 -1.18
N TRP A 6 3.96 -4.18 -1.61
CA TRP A 6 4.89 -3.47 -0.71
C TRP A 6 4.68 -1.96 -0.84
N LEU A 7 4.37 -1.28 0.28
CA LEU A 7 4.24 0.17 0.38
C LEU A 7 5.39 0.73 1.23
N ILE A 8 6.07 1.73 0.69
CA ILE A 8 7.19 2.40 1.36
C ILE A 8 6.89 3.90 1.40
N LYS A 9 7.08 4.51 2.56
CA LYS A 9 7.16 5.96 2.71
C LYS A 9 8.62 6.36 2.88
N THR A 10 9.02 7.41 2.18
CA THR A 10 10.36 7.99 2.30
C THR A 10 10.30 9.47 2.65
N ASP A 11 11.36 9.97 3.27
CA ASP A 11 11.60 11.39 3.43
C ASP A 11 11.97 12.04 2.08
N SER A 12 12.20 13.36 2.08
CA SER A 12 12.59 14.10 0.88
C SER A 12 13.97 13.73 0.31
N ASN A 13 14.80 13.03 1.09
CA ASN A 13 16.12 12.55 0.68
C ASN A 13 16.08 11.10 0.17
N GLY A 14 14.91 10.45 0.21
CA GLY A 14 14.74 9.05 -0.17
C GLY A 14 15.09 8.06 0.94
N ASN A 15 15.28 8.51 2.19
CA ASN A 15 15.43 7.60 3.33
C ASN A 15 14.07 7.00 3.70
N GLU A 16 14.05 5.71 4.00
CA GLU A 16 12.84 5.03 4.49
C GLU A 16 12.38 5.64 5.82
N GLU A 17 11.11 6.04 5.87
CA GLU A 17 10.44 6.41 7.12
C GLU A 17 9.68 5.22 7.70
N TRP A 18 8.95 4.49 6.84
CA TRP A 18 8.33 3.22 7.19
C TRP A 18 7.97 2.39 5.96
N THR A 19 7.71 1.11 6.23
CA THR A 19 7.27 0.11 5.24
C THR A 19 6.07 -0.68 5.78
N GLN A 20 5.16 -1.07 4.87
CA GLN A 20 4.09 -2.03 5.14
C GLN A 20 3.92 -2.99 3.96
N THR A 21 3.63 -4.26 4.25
CA THR A 21 3.30 -5.28 3.24
C THR A 21 1.84 -5.68 3.37
N PHE A 22 1.15 -5.75 2.23
CA PHE A 22 -0.26 -6.12 2.12
C PHE A 22 -0.40 -7.28 1.16
N GLY A 23 -0.94 -8.38 1.64
CA GLY A 23 -1.20 -9.55 0.80
C GLY A 23 -1.86 -10.65 1.61
N GLU A 24 -2.57 -11.52 0.92
CA GLU A 24 -3.15 -12.75 1.44
C GLU A 24 -2.58 -13.94 0.65
N ASN A 25 -3.22 -15.10 0.71
CA ASN A 25 -2.85 -16.21 -0.17
C ASN A 25 -3.24 -15.87 -1.61
N GLY A 26 -2.26 -15.64 -2.49
CA GLY A 26 -2.50 -15.45 -3.91
C GLY A 26 -1.53 -14.46 -4.57
N PHE A 27 -1.87 -14.03 -5.78
CA PHE A 27 -1.19 -12.92 -6.45
C PHE A 27 -1.91 -11.60 -6.16
N ASP A 28 -1.29 -10.75 -5.35
CA ASP A 28 -1.79 -9.42 -5.04
C ASP A 28 -1.06 -8.34 -5.83
N THR A 29 -1.82 -7.39 -6.35
CA THR A 29 -1.27 -6.27 -7.13
C THR A 29 -1.83 -4.95 -6.64
N CYS A 30 -0.97 -3.95 -6.50
CA CYS A 30 -1.37 -2.56 -6.32
C CYS A 30 -1.25 -1.83 -7.66
N LYS A 31 -2.24 -0.99 -7.98
CA LYS A 31 -2.30 -0.21 -9.23
C LYS A 31 -2.20 1.28 -8.99
N SER A 32 -2.59 1.77 -7.81
CA SER A 32 -2.51 3.18 -7.47
C SER A 32 -2.46 3.38 -5.96
N VAL A 33 -1.71 4.41 -5.56
CA VAL A 33 -1.64 4.92 -4.19
C VAL A 33 -1.89 6.43 -4.22
N GLN A 34 -2.66 6.94 -3.26
CA GLN A 34 -2.96 8.35 -3.11
C GLN A 34 -2.93 8.74 -1.63
N GLN A 35 -2.12 9.75 -1.26
CA GLN A 35 -2.17 10.32 0.08
C GLN A 35 -3.45 11.14 0.24
N THR A 36 -4.11 11.03 1.40
CA THR A 36 -5.31 11.78 1.76
C THR A 36 -4.96 13.05 2.51
N THR A 37 -5.90 14.01 2.55
CA THR A 37 -5.67 15.33 3.18
C THR A 37 -5.50 15.28 4.69
N ASP A 38 -5.90 14.19 5.33
CA ASP A 38 -5.68 13.89 6.75
C ASP A 38 -4.39 13.07 7.00
N GLY A 39 -3.45 13.10 6.05
CA GLY A 39 -2.14 12.46 6.19
C GLY A 39 -2.12 10.94 5.93
N GLY A 40 -3.29 10.32 5.75
CA GLY A 40 -3.42 8.92 5.44
C GLY A 40 -3.11 8.53 4.00
N TYR A 41 -3.30 7.25 3.65
CA TYR A 41 -3.03 6.73 2.31
C TYR A 41 -4.14 5.79 1.85
N ILE A 42 -4.58 5.96 0.60
CA ILE A 42 -5.51 5.09 -0.12
C ILE A 42 -4.71 4.24 -1.11
N LEU A 43 -4.85 2.92 -1.01
CA LEU A 43 -4.32 1.97 -2.00
C LEU A 43 -5.48 1.32 -2.75
N THR A 44 -5.30 1.13 -4.06
CA THR A 44 -6.22 0.35 -4.88
C THR A 44 -5.47 -0.70 -5.67
N GLY A 45 -6.08 -1.88 -5.74
CA GLY A 45 -5.43 -3.06 -6.28
C GLY A 45 -6.40 -4.19 -6.51
N ARG A 46 -5.85 -5.33 -6.92
CA ARG A 46 -6.60 -6.58 -7.05
C ARG A 46 -5.86 -7.66 -6.29
N THR A 47 -6.61 -8.43 -5.53
CA THR A 47 -6.25 -9.80 -5.15
C THR A 47 -6.88 -10.75 -6.14
N GLU A 48 -6.58 -12.05 -6.06
CA GLU A 48 -7.12 -13.05 -7.01
C GLU A 48 -8.64 -12.96 -7.19
N SER A 49 -9.38 -12.56 -6.14
CA SER A 49 -10.84 -12.51 -6.17
C SER A 49 -11.47 -11.18 -5.77
N ASN A 50 -10.71 -10.19 -5.27
CA ASN A 50 -11.28 -8.97 -4.67
C ASN A 50 -10.53 -7.69 -5.05
N ALA A 51 -11.21 -6.55 -4.91
CA ALA A 51 -10.58 -5.23 -4.93
C ALA A 51 -10.45 -4.72 -3.49
N TRP A 52 -9.29 -4.16 -3.14
CA TRP A 52 -9.01 -3.68 -1.78
C TRP A 52 -8.88 -2.16 -1.72
N LEU A 53 -9.32 -1.61 -0.58
CA LEU A 53 -9.17 -0.22 -0.17
C LEU A 53 -8.61 -0.22 1.25
N ILE A 54 -7.38 0.27 1.42
CA ILE A 54 -6.77 0.44 2.73
C ILE A 54 -6.60 1.93 2.97
N LYS A 55 -7.16 2.45 4.07
CA LYS A 55 -6.85 3.78 4.60
C LYS A 55 -5.91 3.62 5.78
N LEU A 56 -4.64 3.97 5.59
CA LEU A 56 -3.71 4.12 6.70
C LEU A 56 -3.98 5.46 7.39
N ALA A 57 -3.99 5.52 8.71
CA ALA A 57 -4.04 6.80 9.43
C ALA A 57 -2.71 7.53 9.25
N GLY A 58 -2.76 8.85 9.06
CA GLY A 58 -1.57 9.71 9.13
C GLY A 58 -1.16 9.95 10.58
N GLU A 59 0.09 10.37 10.77
CA GLU A 59 0.52 11.02 12.03
C GLU A 59 -0.14 12.40 12.20
#